data_AF-A0A2W5KYD9-F1
#
_entry.id   AF-A0A2W5KYD9-F1
#
_cell.length_a   1.000
_cell.length_b   1.000
_cell.length_c   1.000
_cell.angle_alpha   90.00
_cell.angle_beta   90.00
_cell.angle_gamma   90.00
#
_symmetry.space_group_name_H-M   'P 1'
#
loop_
_entity.id
_entity.type
_entity.pdbx_description
1 polymer ?
#
loop_
_entity_poly.entity_id
_entity_poly.type
_entity_poly.pdbx_seq_one_letter_code
_entity_poly.pdbx_strand_id
1 'polypeptide(L)'
;MPAWAARDASGAVLNAMAQARIAEEENRPAAALMALTTLASHAPTLPGLRGRMLEQAIEAGDLAAARSAAAALWQAGDLRFDAQLVLVVDAMRRSDWKGAQAYLDGRSGKTGADLGARLIHDSLDAWIAVGRRDAAAEAVLLRAGGGARPEPALLLEAALVQLARGRVQEAVELSDAVTLTDRTSQLVALRLAATFDRVKQGAAADRLRKRITLAAGGREDPALMLPDRPVLTPRQGGAHWLALIADGMARTPNSSAKVPLLFARAAYWLDPDDWTARAALVEALDRNERGADALALLDAGRQGLPPVL
;
A
#
# COMPACT_ATOMS: atom_id res chain seq x y z
N MET A 1 32.23 36.29 -21.05
CA MET A 1 32.30 35.47 -19.81
C MET A 1 31.38 34.24 -19.90
N PRO A 2 31.73 33.15 -20.63
CA PRO A 2 30.90 31.93 -20.64
C PRO A 2 31.59 30.67 -20.07
N ALA A 3 32.92 30.61 -20.05
CA ALA A 3 33.66 29.37 -19.77
C ALA A 3 33.75 29.01 -18.28
N TRP A 4 33.72 29.99 -17.37
CA TRP A 4 33.82 29.76 -15.93
C TRP A 4 32.47 29.31 -15.35
N ALA A 5 31.37 29.97 -15.72
CA ALA A 5 30.02 29.57 -15.32
C ALA A 5 29.66 28.13 -15.78
N ALA A 6 30.12 27.71 -16.96
CA ALA A 6 29.93 26.34 -17.43
C ALA A 6 30.76 25.30 -16.65
N ARG A 7 31.99 25.65 -16.23
CA ARG A 7 32.82 24.78 -15.37
C ARG A 7 32.25 24.68 -13.96
N ASP A 8 31.76 25.78 -13.39
CA ASP A 8 31.16 25.81 -12.05
C ASP A 8 29.86 25.00 -12.01
N ALA A 9 29.02 25.14 -13.04
CA ALA A 9 27.81 24.33 -13.20
C ALA A 9 28.14 22.83 -13.36
N SER A 10 29.21 22.49 -14.08
CA SER A 10 29.65 21.10 -14.27
C SER A 10 30.20 20.49 -12.97
N GLY A 11 30.95 21.26 -12.19
CA GLY A 11 31.44 20.85 -10.87
C GLY A 11 30.30 20.65 -9.86
N ALA A 12 29.30 21.53 -9.86
CA ALA A 12 28.12 21.40 -9.01
C ALA A 12 27.29 20.15 -9.32
N VAL A 13 27.09 19.85 -10.62
CA VAL A 13 26.39 18.63 -11.07
C VAL A 13 27.12 17.36 -10.62
N LEU A 14 28.44 17.29 -10.82
CA LEU A 14 29.23 16.12 -10.41
C LEU A 14 29.23 15.95 -8.89
N ASN A 15 29.37 17.04 -8.13
CA ASN A 15 29.32 16.99 -6.67
C ASN A 15 27.95 16.51 -6.16
N ALA A 16 26.84 17.05 -6.69
CA ALA A 16 25.50 16.62 -6.32
C ALA A 16 25.25 15.14 -6.67
N MET A 17 25.75 14.67 -7.81
CA MET A 17 25.66 13.26 -8.20
C MET A 17 26.47 12.35 -7.26
N ALA A 18 27.68 12.76 -6.88
CA ALA A 18 28.50 12.02 -5.93
C ALA A 18 27.84 11.95 -4.55
N GLN A 19 27.33 13.08 -4.04
CA GLN A 19 26.61 13.11 -2.76
C GLN A 19 25.35 12.24 -2.77
N ALA A 20 24.58 12.27 -3.86
CA ALA A 20 23.42 11.40 -4.01
C ALA A 20 23.82 9.92 -3.97
N ARG A 21 24.91 9.55 -4.67
CA ARG A 21 25.37 8.17 -4.71
C ARG A 21 25.89 7.67 -3.36
N ILE A 22 26.66 8.49 -2.65
CA ILE A 22 27.15 8.18 -1.31
C ILE A 22 25.96 7.96 -0.37
N ALA A 23 24.97 8.87 -0.37
CA ALA A 23 23.80 8.74 0.48
C ALA A 23 22.95 7.50 0.16
N GLU A 24 22.83 7.12 -1.12
CA GLU A 24 22.18 5.86 -1.53
C GLU A 24 22.94 4.62 -1.02
N GLU A 25 24.27 4.63 -1.09
CA GLU A 25 25.12 3.53 -0.59
C GLU A 25 25.10 3.43 0.94
N GLU A 26 24.98 4.56 1.63
CA GLU A 26 24.82 4.63 3.09
C GLU A 26 23.37 4.37 3.55
N ASN A 27 22.45 4.04 2.63
CA ASN A 27 21.02 3.83 2.92
C ASN A 27 20.36 5.01 3.64
N ARG A 28 20.69 6.24 3.21
CA ARG A 28 20.17 7.51 3.73
C ARG A 28 19.24 8.19 2.71
N PRO A 29 18.02 7.67 2.50
CA PRO A 29 17.18 8.08 1.39
C PRO A 29 16.75 9.56 1.42
N ALA A 30 16.57 10.15 2.61
CA ALA A 30 16.29 11.58 2.73
C ALA A 30 17.46 12.45 2.26
N ALA A 31 18.71 12.07 2.61
CA ALA A 31 19.90 12.77 2.16
C ALA A 31 20.14 12.58 0.66
N ALA A 32 19.91 11.37 0.14
CA ALA A 32 19.96 11.08 -1.28
C ALA A 32 18.94 11.92 -2.05
N LEU A 33 17.70 12.00 -1.58
CA LEU A 33 16.65 12.83 -2.17
C LEU A 33 17.03 14.32 -2.20
N MET A 34 17.60 14.85 -1.12
CA MET A 34 18.10 16.24 -1.08
C MET A 34 19.18 16.49 -2.14
N ALA A 35 20.15 15.58 -2.26
CA ALA A 35 21.21 15.68 -3.26
C ALA A 35 20.67 15.55 -4.69
N LEU A 36 19.71 14.64 -4.93
CA LEU A 36 19.04 14.50 -6.23
C LEU A 36 18.19 15.73 -6.59
N THR A 37 17.56 16.37 -5.61
CA THR A 37 16.83 17.63 -5.81
C THR A 37 17.78 18.75 -6.20
N THR A 38 18.96 18.80 -5.58
CA THR A 38 20.04 19.72 -5.97
C THR A 38 20.54 19.42 -7.38
N LEU A 39 20.70 18.15 -7.73
CA LEU A 39 21.06 17.75 -9.09
C LEU A 39 19.98 18.18 -10.09
N ALA A 40 18.70 18.04 -9.76
CA ALA A 40 17.58 18.45 -10.61
C ALA A 40 17.52 19.96 -10.86
N SER A 41 17.95 20.80 -9.92
CA SER A 41 18.01 22.26 -10.14
C SER A 41 19.08 22.67 -11.16
N HIS A 42 20.12 21.84 -11.34
CA HIS A 42 21.22 22.10 -12.28
C HIS A 42 21.07 21.32 -13.61
N ALA A 43 20.46 20.13 -13.57
CA ALA A 43 20.32 19.22 -14.71
C ALA A 43 18.93 18.52 -14.72
N PRO A 44 17.83 19.27 -14.92
CA PRO A 44 16.46 18.76 -14.76
C PRO A 44 16.03 17.71 -15.80
N THR A 45 16.75 17.62 -16.91
CA THR A 45 16.50 16.69 -18.02
C THR A 45 17.40 15.45 -18.00
N LEU A 46 18.22 15.29 -16.95
CA LEU A 46 19.09 14.13 -16.81
C LEU A 46 18.25 12.83 -16.83
N PRO A 47 18.53 11.89 -17.77
CA PRO A 47 17.80 10.64 -17.85
C PRO A 47 17.82 9.85 -16.54
N GLY A 48 16.69 9.26 -16.16
CA GLY A 48 16.56 8.46 -14.94
C GLY A 48 16.51 9.24 -13.62
N LEU A 49 16.79 10.56 -13.62
CA LEU A 49 16.80 11.37 -12.40
C LEU A 49 15.47 11.35 -11.66
N ARG A 50 14.35 11.53 -12.38
CA ARG A 50 13.01 11.52 -11.78
C ARG A 50 12.63 10.16 -11.18
N GLY A 51 13.07 9.07 -11.81
CA GLY A 51 12.90 7.72 -11.27
C GLY A 51 13.66 7.53 -9.96
N ARG A 52 14.91 7.96 -9.90
CA ARG A 52 15.71 7.94 -8.65
C ARG A 52 15.09 8.82 -7.57
N MET A 53 14.63 10.03 -7.91
CA MET A 53 13.94 10.90 -6.95
C MET A 53 12.67 10.25 -6.40
N LEU A 54 11.88 9.56 -7.24
CA LEU A 54 10.71 8.81 -6.81
C LEU A 54 11.09 7.69 -5.83
N GLU A 55 12.07 6.86 -6.19
CA GLU A 55 12.56 5.76 -5.35
C GLU A 55 13.03 6.28 -3.99
N GLN A 56 13.88 7.31 -3.97
CA GLN A 56 14.40 7.88 -2.73
C GLN A 56 13.31 8.57 -1.89
N ALA A 57 12.30 9.17 -2.50
CA ALA A 57 11.16 9.73 -1.78
C ALA A 57 10.25 8.66 -1.15
N ILE A 58 10.00 7.56 -1.86
CA ILE A 58 9.27 6.41 -1.32
C ILE A 58 10.05 5.80 -0.15
N GLU A 59 11.34 5.57 -0.34
CA GLU A 59 12.21 5.07 0.73
C GLU A 59 12.16 6.03 1.92
N ALA A 60 12.41 7.33 1.74
CA ALA A 60 12.35 8.33 2.81
C ALA A 60 10.97 8.44 3.49
N GLY A 61 9.89 7.98 2.84
CA GLY A 61 8.52 8.12 3.33
C GLY A 61 7.91 9.51 3.08
N ASP A 62 8.55 10.31 2.23
CA ASP A 62 8.10 11.65 1.85
C ASP A 62 7.07 11.54 0.71
N LEU A 63 5.79 11.46 1.08
CA LEU A 63 4.71 11.38 0.09
C LEU A 63 4.67 12.63 -0.81
N ALA A 64 5.00 13.82 -0.30
CA ALA A 64 4.89 15.04 -1.08
C ALA A 64 5.94 15.04 -2.22
N ALA A 65 7.17 14.67 -1.90
CA ALA A 65 8.23 14.49 -2.88
C ALA A 65 7.93 13.32 -3.84
N ALA A 66 7.47 12.18 -3.32
CA ALA A 66 7.11 11.01 -4.13
C ALA A 66 6.01 11.35 -5.13
N ARG A 67 4.94 12.03 -4.69
CA ARG A 67 3.84 12.51 -5.54
C ARG A 67 4.35 13.45 -6.63
N SER A 68 5.24 14.39 -6.29
CA SER A 68 5.82 15.31 -7.26
C SER A 68 6.62 14.59 -8.34
N ALA A 69 7.49 13.66 -7.94
CA ALA A 69 8.29 12.86 -8.87
C ALA A 69 7.41 11.93 -9.73
N ALA A 70 6.44 11.25 -9.12
CA ALA A 70 5.49 10.38 -9.81
C ALA A 70 4.64 11.14 -10.84
N ALA A 71 4.14 12.32 -10.49
CA ALA A 71 3.38 13.16 -11.42
C ALA A 71 4.24 13.60 -12.62
N ALA A 72 5.50 13.97 -12.38
CA ALA A 72 6.42 14.35 -13.46
C ALA A 72 6.72 13.17 -14.41
N LEU A 73 6.88 11.95 -13.89
CA LEU A 73 7.04 10.73 -14.68
C LEU A 73 5.78 10.43 -15.49
N TRP A 74 4.62 10.51 -14.85
CA TRP A 74 3.33 10.25 -15.48
C TRP A 74 3.05 11.19 -16.66
N GLN A 75 3.30 12.49 -16.48
CA GLN A 75 3.16 13.49 -17.56
C GLN A 75 4.17 13.32 -18.68
N ALA A 76 5.36 12.78 -18.37
CA ALA A 76 6.35 12.42 -19.38
C ALA A 76 6.01 11.11 -20.12
N GLY A 77 4.92 10.43 -19.76
CA GLY A 77 4.51 9.15 -20.34
C GLY A 77 5.28 7.93 -19.81
N ASP A 78 6.10 8.12 -18.78
CA ASP A 78 6.78 7.03 -18.06
C ASP A 78 5.85 6.45 -16.98
N LEU A 79 5.01 5.51 -17.40
CA LEU A 79 3.93 4.95 -16.59
C LEU A 79 4.42 3.82 -15.67
N ARG A 80 5.45 4.07 -14.84
CA ARG A 80 5.97 3.08 -13.87
C ARG A 80 4.92 2.71 -12.80
N PHE A 81 5.07 1.52 -12.20
CA PHE A 81 4.10 0.97 -11.26
C PHE A 81 4.15 1.69 -9.92
N ASP A 82 5.35 1.95 -9.41
CA ASP A 82 5.57 2.76 -8.21
C ASP A 82 4.99 4.18 -8.36
N ALA A 83 5.18 4.81 -9.52
CA ALA A 83 4.58 6.10 -9.84
C ALA A 83 3.04 6.03 -9.84
N GLN A 84 2.47 4.99 -10.47
CA GLN A 84 1.02 4.75 -10.47
C GLN A 84 0.48 4.62 -9.05
N LEU A 85 1.09 3.74 -8.24
CA LEU A 85 0.62 3.45 -6.90
C LEU A 85 0.65 4.70 -6.00
N VAL A 86 1.73 5.48 -6.07
CA VAL A 86 1.84 6.76 -5.35
C VAL A 86 0.72 7.73 -5.75
N LEU A 87 0.43 7.86 -7.05
CA LEU A 87 -0.62 8.76 -7.55
C LEU A 87 -2.03 8.29 -7.16
N VAL A 88 -2.30 6.98 -7.22
CA VAL A 88 -3.57 6.40 -6.77
C VAL A 88 -3.77 6.65 -5.27
N VAL A 89 -2.76 6.35 -4.45
CA VAL A 89 -2.81 6.54 -3.00
C VAL A 89 -3.01 8.00 -2.62
N ASP A 90 -2.27 8.91 -3.24
CA ASP A 90 -2.41 10.34 -2.99
C ASP A 90 -3.81 10.84 -3.38
N ALA A 91 -4.34 10.41 -4.53
CA ALA A 91 -5.69 10.76 -4.96
C ALA A 91 -6.76 10.21 -3.98
N MET A 92 -6.67 8.94 -3.58
CA MET A 92 -7.55 8.35 -2.57
C MET A 92 -7.47 9.08 -1.22
N ARG A 93 -6.26 9.48 -0.78
CA ARG A 93 -6.06 10.23 0.47
C ARG A 93 -6.75 11.58 0.43
N ARG A 94 -6.72 12.25 -0.74
CA ARG A 94 -7.40 13.52 -1.03
C ARG A 94 -8.90 13.36 -1.37
N SER A 95 -9.43 12.13 -1.35
CA SER A 95 -10.78 11.80 -1.80
C SER A 95 -11.07 12.20 -3.26
N ASP A 96 -10.02 12.33 -4.09
CA ASP A 96 -10.15 12.53 -5.53
C ASP A 96 -10.36 11.17 -6.21
N TRP A 97 -11.56 10.63 -6.06
CA TRP A 97 -11.88 9.28 -6.55
C TRP A 97 -11.85 9.18 -8.08
N LYS A 98 -12.14 10.28 -8.78
CA LYS A 98 -12.04 10.33 -10.24
C LYS A 98 -10.58 10.29 -10.67
N GLY A 99 -9.71 11.06 -10.02
CA GLY A 99 -8.26 11.01 -10.24
C GLY A 99 -7.67 9.63 -9.90
N ALA A 100 -8.07 9.05 -8.77
CA ALA A 100 -7.64 7.71 -8.35
C ALA A 100 -7.97 6.66 -9.43
N GLN A 101 -9.21 6.66 -9.94
CA GLN A 101 -9.61 5.76 -11.03
C GLN A 101 -8.78 6.02 -12.30
N ALA A 102 -8.60 7.28 -12.70
CA ALA A 102 -7.85 7.62 -13.90
C ALA A 102 -6.39 7.15 -13.85
N TYR A 103 -5.75 7.23 -12.67
CA TYR A 103 -4.41 6.69 -12.47
C TYR A 103 -4.41 5.15 -12.47
N LEU A 104 -5.41 4.51 -11.86
CA LEU A 104 -5.54 3.05 -11.85
C LEU A 104 -5.72 2.47 -13.27
N ASP A 105 -6.57 3.10 -14.08
CA ASP A 105 -6.88 2.66 -15.44
C ASP A 105 -5.76 3.00 -16.44
N GLY A 106 -4.91 4.00 -16.13
CA GLY A 106 -3.97 4.59 -17.07
C GLY A 106 -2.89 3.65 -17.64
N ARG A 107 -2.71 2.47 -17.04
CA ARG A 107 -1.80 1.42 -17.53
C ARG A 107 -2.47 0.31 -18.33
N SER A 108 -3.80 0.28 -18.42
CA SER A 108 -4.58 -0.82 -19.02
C SER A 108 -4.25 -1.13 -20.49
N GLY A 109 -3.65 -0.20 -21.24
CA GLY A 109 -3.36 -0.35 -22.67
C GLY A 109 -1.92 -0.68 -23.07
N LYS A 110 -0.94 -0.69 -22.14
CA LYS A 110 0.47 -0.94 -22.47
C LYS A 110 0.97 -2.20 -21.76
N THR A 111 1.10 -3.27 -22.52
CA THR A 111 1.80 -4.54 -22.20
C THR A 111 1.25 -5.33 -21.01
N GLY A 112 0.66 -6.49 -21.34
CA GLY A 112 0.15 -7.46 -20.38
C GLY A 112 1.20 -7.93 -19.36
N ALA A 113 0.68 -8.22 -18.15
CA ALA A 113 1.33 -8.95 -17.07
C ALA A 113 2.35 -8.20 -16.20
N ASP A 114 2.03 -6.97 -15.76
CA ASP A 114 2.56 -6.54 -14.47
C ASP A 114 1.79 -7.26 -13.35
N LEU A 115 2.41 -8.29 -12.77
CA LEU A 115 1.85 -9.04 -11.65
C LEU A 115 1.48 -8.10 -10.49
N GLY A 116 2.29 -7.05 -10.26
CA GLY A 116 2.01 -6.04 -9.22
C GLY A 116 0.73 -5.26 -9.48
N ALA A 117 0.48 -4.87 -10.74
CA ALA A 117 -0.75 -4.17 -11.12
C ALA A 117 -1.99 -5.06 -10.94
N ARG A 118 -1.91 -6.35 -11.30
CA ARG A 118 -3.03 -7.29 -11.10
C ARG A 118 -3.38 -7.47 -9.62
N LEU A 119 -2.38 -7.50 -8.74
CA LEU A 119 -2.58 -7.71 -7.30
C LEU A 119 -3.37 -6.58 -6.62
N ILE A 120 -3.25 -5.36 -7.13
CA ILE A 120 -3.94 -4.20 -6.55
C ILE A 120 -5.21 -3.80 -7.29
N HIS A 121 -5.32 -4.13 -8.57
CA HIS A 121 -6.32 -3.52 -9.45
C HIS A 121 -7.74 -3.74 -8.93
N ASP A 122 -8.17 -5.00 -8.78
CA ASP A 122 -9.57 -5.31 -8.46
C ASP A 122 -9.98 -4.82 -7.06
N SER A 123 -9.06 -4.87 -6.09
CA SER A 123 -9.34 -4.40 -4.74
C SER A 123 -9.36 -2.88 -4.64
N LEU A 124 -8.41 -2.18 -5.26
CA LEU A 124 -8.43 -0.71 -5.28
C LEU A 124 -9.59 -0.17 -6.12
N ASP A 125 -9.92 -0.81 -7.24
CA ASP A 125 -11.09 -0.47 -8.06
C ASP A 125 -12.38 -0.54 -7.23
N ALA A 126 -12.57 -1.63 -6.47
CA ALA A 126 -13.73 -1.76 -5.60
C ALA A 126 -13.79 -0.67 -4.52
N TRP A 127 -12.69 -0.37 -3.84
CA TRP A 127 -12.68 0.68 -2.81
C TRP A 127 -12.82 2.09 -3.39
N ILE A 128 -12.24 2.36 -4.55
CA ILE A 128 -12.47 3.61 -5.29
C ILE A 128 -13.95 3.72 -5.66
N ALA A 129 -14.59 2.65 -6.13
CA ALA A 129 -16.02 2.60 -6.43
C ALA A 129 -16.88 2.85 -5.17
N VAL A 130 -16.48 2.37 -3.99
CA VAL A 130 -17.13 2.76 -2.71
C VAL A 130 -17.02 4.28 -2.48
N GLY A 131 -15.84 4.87 -2.69
CA GLY A 131 -15.61 6.32 -2.55
C GLY A 131 -16.44 7.15 -3.53
N ARG A 132 -16.60 6.65 -4.77
CA ARG A 132 -17.48 7.21 -5.81
C ARG A 132 -18.97 7.01 -5.53
N ARG A 133 -19.31 6.15 -4.57
CA ARG A 133 -20.66 5.74 -4.21
C ARG A 133 -21.36 4.96 -5.33
N ASP A 134 -20.61 4.20 -6.10
CA ASP A 134 -21.17 3.34 -7.14
C ASP A 134 -22.06 2.25 -6.51
N ALA A 135 -23.09 1.82 -7.23
CA ALA A 135 -24.11 0.91 -6.68
C ALA A 135 -23.58 -0.53 -6.48
N ALA A 136 -22.67 -0.98 -7.34
CA ALA A 136 -22.14 -2.34 -7.37
C ALA A 136 -20.60 -2.35 -7.26
N ALA A 137 -20.07 -1.65 -6.24
CA ALA A 137 -18.63 -1.50 -6.02
C ALA A 137 -17.88 -2.83 -5.85
N GLU A 138 -18.55 -3.86 -5.33
CA GLU A 138 -18.03 -5.21 -5.12
C GLU A 138 -17.99 -6.07 -6.38
N ALA A 139 -18.63 -5.66 -7.48
CA ALA A 139 -18.87 -6.53 -8.63
C ALA A 139 -17.57 -7.03 -9.28
N VAL A 140 -16.51 -6.22 -9.26
CA VAL A 140 -15.19 -6.62 -9.76
C VAL A 140 -14.59 -7.74 -8.91
N LEU A 141 -14.70 -7.63 -7.59
CA LEU A 141 -14.21 -8.63 -6.63
C LEU A 141 -15.00 -9.94 -6.70
N LEU A 142 -16.33 -9.88 -6.81
CA LEU A 142 -17.16 -11.08 -6.96
C LEU A 142 -16.82 -11.84 -8.24
N ARG A 143 -16.57 -11.12 -9.34
CA ARG A 143 -16.18 -11.73 -10.62
C ARG A 143 -14.79 -12.37 -10.53
N ALA A 144 -13.83 -11.67 -9.93
CA ALA A 144 -12.46 -12.17 -9.76
C ALA A 144 -12.41 -13.36 -8.79
N GLY A 145 -13.09 -13.26 -7.65
CA GLY A 145 -13.11 -14.29 -6.61
C GLY A 145 -13.97 -15.51 -6.91
N GLY A 146 -14.97 -15.39 -7.80
CA GLY A 146 -15.90 -16.46 -8.17
C GLY A 146 -15.54 -17.24 -9.44
N GLY A 147 -14.35 -17.00 -10.02
CA GLY A 147 -13.89 -17.66 -11.25
C GLY A 147 -13.63 -19.17 -11.08
N ALA A 148 -13.11 -19.80 -12.15
CA ALA A 148 -12.81 -21.25 -12.18
C ALA A 148 -11.87 -21.71 -11.05
N ARG A 149 -11.03 -20.81 -10.54
CA ARG A 149 -10.26 -20.97 -9.30
C ARG A 149 -10.74 -19.89 -8.32
N PRO A 150 -11.55 -20.26 -7.32
CA PRO A 150 -12.03 -19.29 -6.35
C PRO A 150 -10.87 -18.64 -5.59
N GLU A 151 -10.99 -17.35 -5.30
CA GLU A 151 -10.06 -16.60 -4.43
C GLU A 151 -10.80 -16.12 -3.17
N PRO A 152 -10.78 -16.91 -2.07
CA PRO A 152 -11.53 -16.60 -0.85
C PRO A 152 -11.25 -15.21 -0.27
N ALA A 153 -10.01 -14.73 -0.36
CA ALA A 153 -9.65 -13.39 0.09
C ALA A 153 -10.44 -12.30 -0.65
N LEU A 154 -10.60 -12.39 -1.97
CA LEU A 154 -11.35 -11.40 -2.75
C LEU A 154 -12.87 -11.45 -2.47
N LEU A 155 -13.41 -12.65 -2.20
CA LEU A 155 -14.82 -12.78 -1.80
C LEU A 155 -15.09 -12.17 -0.41
N LEU A 156 -14.15 -12.32 0.53
CA LEU A 156 -14.24 -11.67 1.85
C LEU A 156 -14.04 -10.16 1.75
N GLU A 157 -13.17 -9.70 0.83
CA GLU A 157 -13.01 -8.28 0.52
C GLU A 157 -14.30 -7.70 -0.08
N ALA A 158 -14.99 -8.45 -0.93
CA ALA A 158 -16.31 -8.07 -1.43
C ALA A 158 -17.34 -7.92 -0.30
N ALA A 159 -17.30 -8.78 0.73
CA ALA A 159 -18.14 -8.65 1.91
C ALA A 159 -17.81 -7.37 2.73
N LEU A 160 -16.53 -7.01 2.87
CA LEU A 160 -16.12 -5.73 3.45
C LEU A 160 -16.66 -4.53 2.65
N VAL A 161 -16.59 -4.59 1.33
CA VAL A 161 -17.15 -3.57 0.42
C VAL A 161 -18.66 -3.47 0.58
N GLN A 162 -19.37 -4.59 0.71
CA GLN A 162 -20.82 -4.62 0.96
C GLN A 162 -21.16 -3.95 2.31
N LEU A 163 -20.41 -4.24 3.38
CA LEU A 163 -20.58 -3.59 4.69
C LEU A 163 -20.37 -2.07 4.62
N ALA A 164 -19.32 -1.62 3.93
CA ALA A 164 -19.05 -0.19 3.74
C ALA A 164 -20.18 0.53 2.96
N ARG A 165 -21.01 -0.22 2.23
CA ARG A 165 -22.20 0.27 1.52
C ARG A 165 -23.51 0.03 2.29
N GLY A 166 -23.44 -0.48 3.52
CA GLY A 166 -24.61 -0.74 4.37
C GLY A 166 -25.39 -2.01 4.02
N ARG A 167 -24.88 -2.86 3.11
CA ARG A 167 -25.47 -4.15 2.72
C ARG A 167 -25.01 -5.24 3.67
N VAL A 168 -25.53 -5.16 4.89
CA VAL A 168 -25.07 -5.99 6.01
C VAL A 168 -25.45 -7.46 5.83
N GLN A 169 -26.67 -7.73 5.38
CA GLN A 169 -27.17 -9.10 5.26
C GLN A 169 -26.44 -9.85 4.14
N GLU A 170 -26.23 -9.20 3.00
CA GLU A 170 -25.48 -9.76 1.88
C GLU A 170 -24.04 -10.08 2.26
N ALA A 171 -23.41 -9.22 3.05
CA ALA A 171 -22.06 -9.45 3.56
C ALA A 171 -21.98 -10.65 4.50
N VAL A 172 -22.98 -10.83 5.39
CA VAL A 172 -23.06 -12.00 6.27
C VAL A 172 -23.20 -13.27 5.44
N GLU A 173 -24.15 -13.31 4.50
CA GLU A 173 -24.41 -14.46 3.63
C GLU A 173 -23.17 -14.85 2.81
N LEU A 174 -22.52 -13.86 2.19
CA LEU A 174 -21.30 -14.08 1.43
C LEU A 174 -20.18 -14.61 2.32
N SER A 175 -19.97 -14.00 3.51
CA SER A 175 -18.92 -14.43 4.44
C SER A 175 -19.13 -15.86 4.94
N ASP A 176 -20.38 -16.28 5.15
CA ASP A 176 -20.73 -17.63 5.61
C ASP A 176 -20.53 -18.68 4.50
N ALA A 177 -20.65 -18.31 3.22
CA ALA A 177 -20.42 -19.20 2.08
C ALA A 177 -18.94 -19.44 1.73
N VAL A 178 -18.03 -18.55 2.14
CA VAL A 178 -16.61 -18.64 1.78
C VAL A 178 -15.88 -19.68 2.63
N THR A 179 -15.08 -20.56 2.03
CA THR A 179 -14.16 -21.44 2.79
C THR A 179 -12.80 -20.76 2.95
N LEU A 180 -12.26 -20.69 4.17
CA LEU A 180 -10.94 -20.11 4.45
C LEU A 180 -9.85 -21.12 4.10
N THR A 181 -9.14 -20.92 3.00
CA THR A 181 -8.17 -21.91 2.47
C THR A 181 -6.72 -21.52 2.68
N ASP A 182 -6.44 -20.24 2.94
CA ASP A 182 -5.10 -19.69 2.97
C ASP A 182 -4.98 -18.54 3.98
N ARG A 183 -3.74 -18.15 4.29
CA ARG A 183 -3.45 -17.11 5.27
C ARG A 183 -4.06 -15.75 4.91
N THR A 184 -4.03 -15.36 3.65
CA THR A 184 -4.60 -14.07 3.22
C THR A 184 -6.10 -14.04 3.49
N SER A 185 -6.82 -15.12 3.17
CA SER A 185 -8.25 -15.25 3.48
C SER A 185 -8.53 -15.17 4.99
N GLN A 186 -7.65 -15.72 5.84
CA GLN A 186 -7.80 -15.65 7.30
C GLN A 186 -7.59 -14.21 7.82
N LEU A 187 -6.63 -13.47 7.26
CA LEU A 187 -6.36 -12.09 7.65
C LEU A 187 -7.47 -11.13 7.22
N VAL A 188 -8.01 -11.30 6.00
CA VAL A 188 -9.20 -10.54 5.56
C VAL A 188 -10.41 -10.90 6.44
N ALA A 189 -10.62 -12.18 6.75
CA ALA A 189 -11.69 -12.62 7.63
C ALA A 189 -11.60 -12.01 9.03
N LEU A 190 -10.40 -11.82 9.58
CA LEU A 190 -10.21 -11.17 10.88
C LEU A 190 -10.71 -9.72 10.86
N ARG A 191 -10.35 -8.96 9.82
CA ARG A 191 -10.82 -7.57 9.63
C ARG A 191 -12.32 -7.51 9.38
N LEU A 192 -12.86 -8.48 8.65
CA LEU A 192 -14.31 -8.62 8.44
C LEU A 192 -15.05 -8.89 9.75
N ALA A 193 -14.53 -9.77 10.62
CA ALA A 193 -15.11 -10.03 11.94
C ALA A 193 -15.14 -8.77 12.81
N ALA A 194 -14.03 -8.03 12.88
CA ALA A 194 -13.97 -6.74 13.58
C ALA A 194 -14.98 -5.72 13.02
N THR A 195 -15.18 -5.73 11.70
CA THR A 195 -16.15 -4.87 11.01
C THR A 195 -17.59 -5.26 11.34
N PHE A 196 -17.90 -6.57 11.40
CA PHE A 196 -19.21 -7.07 11.84
C PHE A 196 -19.54 -6.61 13.27
N ASP A 197 -18.61 -6.71 14.22
CA ASP A 197 -18.83 -6.20 15.58
C ASP A 197 -19.15 -4.72 15.58
N ARG A 198 -18.40 -3.94 14.80
CA ARG A 198 -18.60 -2.49 14.70
C ARG A 198 -19.98 -2.10 14.18
N VAL A 199 -20.57 -2.93 13.32
CA VAL A 199 -21.93 -2.76 12.79
C VAL A 199 -22.99 -3.58 13.55
N LYS A 200 -22.67 -4.04 14.77
CA LYS A 200 -23.58 -4.77 15.68
C LYS A 200 -24.02 -6.16 15.18
N GLN A 201 -23.21 -6.82 14.37
CA GLN A 201 -23.41 -8.19 13.91
C GLN A 201 -22.53 -9.19 14.67
N GLY A 202 -22.57 -9.14 16.01
CA GLY A 202 -21.69 -9.95 16.86
C GLY A 202 -21.81 -11.46 16.62
N ALA A 203 -23.02 -11.96 16.34
CA ALA A 203 -23.22 -13.37 16.01
C ALA A 203 -22.51 -13.81 14.71
N ALA A 204 -22.42 -12.92 13.70
CA ALA A 204 -21.66 -13.19 12.48
C ALA A 204 -20.16 -13.12 12.74
N ALA A 205 -19.71 -12.12 13.50
CA ALA A 205 -18.33 -11.99 13.92
C ALA A 205 -17.83 -13.22 14.68
N ASP A 206 -18.59 -13.72 15.66
CA ASP A 206 -18.24 -14.91 16.45
C ASP A 206 -18.14 -16.18 15.59
N ARG A 207 -19.07 -16.37 14.65
CA ARG A 207 -19.01 -17.50 13.70
C ARG A 207 -17.75 -17.42 12.84
N LEU A 208 -17.42 -16.24 12.34
CA LEU A 208 -16.23 -16.03 11.51
C LEU A 208 -14.94 -16.25 12.30
N ARG A 209 -14.83 -15.75 13.54
CA ARG A 209 -13.67 -15.99 14.42
C ARG A 209 -13.46 -17.48 14.74
N LYS A 210 -14.53 -18.23 14.98
CA LYS A 210 -14.45 -19.69 15.14
C LYS A 210 -13.89 -20.37 13.90
N ARG A 211 -14.35 -19.97 12.71
CA ARG A 211 -13.83 -20.49 11.42
C ARG A 211 -12.36 -20.12 11.20
N ILE A 212 -11.93 -18.91 11.56
CA ILE A 212 -10.52 -18.51 11.53
C ILE A 212 -9.69 -19.41 12.44
N THR A 213 -10.13 -19.62 13.69
CA THR A 213 -9.43 -20.47 14.67
C THR A 213 -9.27 -21.90 14.17
N LEU A 214 -10.34 -22.47 13.58
CA LEU A 214 -10.31 -23.79 12.97
C LEU A 214 -9.34 -23.85 11.78
N ALA A 215 -9.34 -22.84 10.91
CA ALA A 215 -8.49 -22.77 9.73
C ALA A 215 -7.00 -22.54 10.07
N ALA A 216 -6.70 -21.83 11.17
CA ALA A 216 -5.34 -21.65 11.66
C ALA A 216 -4.76 -22.94 12.25
N GLY A 217 -5.60 -23.88 12.70
CA GLY A 217 -5.18 -25.21 13.14
C GLY A 217 -4.15 -25.20 14.29
N GLY A 218 -4.22 -24.20 15.17
CA GLY A 218 -3.29 -24.04 16.30
C GLY A 218 -1.92 -23.43 15.94
N ARG A 219 -1.70 -22.98 14.70
CA ARG A 219 -0.49 -22.21 14.35
C ARG A 219 -0.60 -20.81 14.94
N GLU A 220 0.43 -20.39 15.67
CA GLU A 220 0.59 -19.00 16.07
C GLU A 220 0.97 -18.16 14.85
N ASP A 221 0.05 -17.31 14.40
CA ASP A 221 0.33 -16.25 13.44
C ASP A 221 0.26 -14.91 14.17
N PRO A 222 1.40 -14.22 14.36
CA PRO A 222 1.43 -12.93 15.05
C PRO A 222 0.50 -11.88 14.43
N ALA A 223 0.23 -11.96 13.12
CA ALA A 223 -0.71 -11.06 12.45
C ALA A 223 -2.17 -11.32 12.86
N LEU A 224 -2.50 -12.56 13.24
CA LEU A 224 -3.80 -12.91 13.83
C LEU A 224 -3.93 -12.47 15.29
N MET A 225 -2.83 -12.04 15.92
CA MET A 225 -2.81 -11.53 17.29
C MET A 225 -2.84 -9.99 17.35
N LEU A 226 -2.81 -9.31 16.19
CA LEU A 226 -2.91 -7.85 16.16
C LEU A 226 -4.32 -7.41 16.60
N PRO A 227 -4.45 -6.23 17.24
CA PRO A 227 -5.74 -5.73 17.67
C PRO A 227 -6.76 -5.67 16.52
N ASP A 228 -7.97 -6.15 16.80
CA ASP A 228 -9.10 -6.11 15.87
C ASP A 228 -9.42 -4.64 15.50
N ARG A 229 -9.34 -4.33 14.20
CA ARG A 229 -9.70 -3.01 13.66
C ARG A 229 -10.70 -3.17 12.51
N PRO A 230 -11.85 -2.47 12.57
CA PRO A 230 -12.83 -2.53 11.50
C PRO A 230 -12.36 -1.75 10.26
N VAL A 231 -12.86 -2.16 9.09
CA VAL A 231 -12.67 -1.48 7.80
C VAL A 231 -14.00 -0.86 7.40
N LEU A 232 -14.12 0.46 7.49
CA LEU A 232 -15.41 1.16 7.32
C LEU A 232 -15.39 2.17 6.17
N THR A 233 -14.21 2.56 5.69
CA THR A 233 -14.06 3.63 4.71
C THR A 233 -13.21 3.18 3.52
N PRO A 234 -13.37 3.81 2.34
CA PRO A 234 -12.53 3.53 1.17
C PRO A 234 -11.02 3.56 1.44
N ARG A 235 -10.57 4.54 2.23
CA ARG A 235 -9.15 4.68 2.57
C ARG A 235 -8.66 3.53 3.46
N GLN A 236 -9.46 3.13 4.45
CA GLN A 236 -9.16 1.99 5.31
C GLN A 236 -9.11 0.68 4.53
N GLY A 237 -10.03 0.49 3.57
CA GLY A 237 -10.05 -0.68 2.72
C GLY A 237 -8.81 -0.79 1.83
N GLY A 238 -8.49 0.30 1.12
CA GLY A 238 -7.25 0.37 0.34
C GLY A 238 -5.99 0.17 1.19
N ALA A 239 -5.92 0.80 2.37
CA ALA A 239 -4.78 0.66 3.28
C ALA A 239 -4.60 -0.78 3.76
N HIS A 240 -5.70 -1.42 4.18
CA HIS A 240 -5.68 -2.79 4.67
C HIS A 240 -5.17 -3.76 3.59
N TRP A 241 -5.73 -3.70 2.36
CA TRP A 241 -5.32 -4.58 1.29
C TRP A 241 -3.83 -4.41 0.93
N LEU A 242 -3.36 -3.16 0.83
CA LEU A 242 -1.95 -2.87 0.56
C LEU A 242 -1.03 -3.38 1.68
N ALA A 243 -1.47 -3.30 2.95
CA ALA A 243 -0.72 -3.85 4.07
C ALA A 243 -0.63 -5.38 4.02
N LEU A 244 -1.70 -6.07 3.60
CA LEU A 244 -1.68 -7.53 3.39
C LEU A 244 -0.72 -7.95 2.29
N ILE A 245 -0.68 -7.20 1.17
CA ILE A 245 0.28 -7.45 0.09
C ILE A 245 1.70 -7.26 0.61
N ALA A 246 1.97 -6.18 1.34
CA ALA A 246 3.29 -5.91 1.90
C ALA A 246 3.77 -7.04 2.82
N ASP A 247 2.92 -7.48 3.76
CA ASP A 247 3.25 -8.58 4.69
C ASP A 247 3.43 -9.92 3.94
N GLY A 248 2.57 -10.24 2.98
CA GLY A 248 2.71 -11.45 2.16
C GLY A 248 4.01 -11.49 1.34
N MET A 249 4.40 -10.36 0.75
CA MET A 249 5.65 -10.25 0.00
C MET A 249 6.88 -10.26 0.91
N ALA A 250 6.82 -9.64 2.09
CA ALA A 250 7.92 -9.65 3.06
C ALA A 250 8.26 -11.08 3.53
N ARG A 251 7.26 -11.96 3.60
CA ARG A 251 7.41 -13.37 4.00
C ARG A 251 7.83 -14.30 2.85
N THR A 252 7.80 -13.82 1.62
CA THR A 252 8.21 -14.64 0.47
C THR A 252 9.74 -14.78 0.47
N PRO A 253 10.29 -16.01 0.49
CA PRO A 253 11.75 -16.21 0.48
C PRO A 253 12.41 -15.53 -0.72
N ASN A 254 13.58 -14.91 -0.51
CA ASN A 254 14.36 -14.21 -1.54
C ASN A 254 13.61 -13.06 -2.24
N SER A 255 12.52 -12.54 -1.67
CA SER A 255 11.86 -11.35 -2.21
C SER A 255 12.72 -10.10 -2.02
N SER A 256 12.68 -9.20 -3.01
CA SER A 256 13.31 -7.88 -2.89
C SER A 256 12.67 -7.09 -1.75
N ALA A 257 13.49 -6.55 -0.83
CA ALA A 257 13.00 -5.77 0.31
C ALA A 257 12.28 -4.47 -0.10
N LYS A 258 12.58 -3.94 -1.30
CA LYS A 258 12.01 -2.68 -1.79
C LYS A 258 10.52 -2.77 -2.15
N VAL A 259 10.07 -3.91 -2.64
CA VAL A 259 8.66 -4.08 -3.08
C VAL A 259 7.70 -4.11 -1.88
N PRO A 260 7.93 -4.91 -0.82
CA PRO A 260 7.17 -4.81 0.42
C PRO A 260 7.17 -3.39 1.01
N LEU A 261 8.31 -2.69 0.97
CA LEU A 261 8.39 -1.31 1.47
C LEU A 261 7.49 -0.34 0.71
N LEU A 262 7.44 -0.43 -0.62
CA LEU A 262 6.52 0.37 -1.44
C LEU A 262 5.06 0.17 -1.00
N PHE A 263 4.61 -1.08 -0.87
CA PHE A 263 3.24 -1.38 -0.45
C PHE A 263 2.96 -0.97 1.00
N ALA A 264 3.92 -1.16 1.91
CA ALA A 264 3.78 -0.76 3.29
C ALA A 264 3.71 0.77 3.45
N ARG A 265 4.52 1.52 2.69
CA ARG A 265 4.44 2.99 2.61
C ARG A 265 3.09 3.44 2.08
N ALA A 266 2.64 2.84 0.98
CA ALA A 266 1.34 3.11 0.38
C ALA A 266 0.19 2.89 1.37
N ALA A 267 0.19 1.78 2.10
CA ALA A 267 -0.78 1.48 3.14
C ALA A 267 -0.75 2.52 4.27
N TYR A 268 0.44 2.82 4.80
CA TYR A 268 0.62 3.78 5.89
C TYR A 268 0.22 5.22 5.51
N TRP A 269 0.45 5.63 4.25
CA TRP A 269 -0.01 6.94 3.78
C TRP A 269 -1.54 7.05 3.66
N LEU A 270 -2.25 5.94 3.43
CA LEU A 270 -3.72 5.90 3.39
C LEU A 270 -4.35 5.88 4.78
N ASP A 271 -3.83 5.06 5.69
CA ASP A 271 -4.30 4.98 7.09
C ASP A 271 -3.11 4.78 8.05
N PRO A 272 -2.48 5.87 8.53
CA PRO A 272 -1.32 5.77 9.44
C PRO A 272 -1.71 5.26 10.84
N ASP A 273 -3.00 5.30 11.17
CA ASP A 273 -3.51 4.81 12.45
C ASP A 273 -3.73 3.30 12.41
N ASP A 274 -3.76 2.66 11.23
CA ASP A 274 -3.93 1.21 11.10
C ASP A 274 -2.68 0.47 11.57
N TRP A 275 -2.84 -0.33 12.63
CA TRP A 275 -1.74 -1.09 13.21
C TRP A 275 -1.18 -2.14 12.24
N THR A 276 -2.01 -2.71 11.35
CA THR A 276 -1.53 -3.64 10.32
C THR A 276 -0.64 -2.92 9.29
N ALA A 277 -1.02 -1.72 8.85
CA ALA A 277 -0.22 -0.91 7.95
C ALA A 277 1.11 -0.48 8.61
N ARG A 278 1.04 -0.09 9.89
CA ARG A 278 2.21 0.28 10.68
C ARG A 278 3.16 -0.91 10.88
N ALA A 279 2.65 -2.07 11.28
CA ALA A 279 3.44 -3.28 11.48
C ALA A 279 4.12 -3.73 10.18
N ALA A 280 3.39 -3.72 9.05
CA ALA A 280 3.96 -4.01 7.74
C ALA A 280 5.08 -3.03 7.38
N LEU A 281 4.95 -1.75 7.73
CA LEU A 281 6.00 -0.75 7.50
C LEU A 281 7.22 -0.94 8.40
N VAL A 282 7.03 -1.27 9.68
CA VAL A 282 8.14 -1.60 10.60
C VAL A 282 8.94 -2.78 10.05
N GLU A 283 8.28 -3.88 9.70
CA GLU A 283 8.92 -5.06 9.12
C GLU A 283 9.65 -4.72 7.82
N ALA A 284 9.00 -3.97 6.92
CA ALA A 284 9.61 -3.60 5.65
C ALA A 284 10.84 -2.68 5.84
N LEU A 285 10.82 -1.76 6.81
CA LEU A 285 11.96 -0.90 7.12
C LEU A 285 13.13 -1.72 7.70
N ASP A 286 12.86 -2.63 8.63
CA ASP A 286 13.88 -3.49 9.21
C ASP A 286 14.58 -4.34 8.15
N ARG A 287 13.80 -4.95 7.24
CA ARG A 287 14.32 -5.73 6.10
C ARG A 287 15.11 -4.91 5.08
N ASN A 288 14.94 -3.59 5.06
CA ASN A 288 15.75 -2.68 4.24
C ASN A 288 16.92 -2.09 5.04
N GLU A 289 17.36 -2.71 6.13
CA GLU A 289 18.47 -2.27 6.99
C GLU A 289 18.21 -0.89 7.64
N ARG A 290 16.93 -0.55 7.86
CA ARG A 290 16.49 0.72 8.45
C ARG A 290 15.85 0.54 9.81
N GLY A 291 16.50 -0.24 10.66
CA GLY A 291 16.04 -0.53 12.02
C GLY A 291 15.80 0.74 12.86
N ALA A 292 16.60 1.80 12.69
CA ALA A 292 16.40 3.07 13.39
C ALA A 292 15.05 3.73 13.04
N ASP A 293 14.67 3.72 11.76
CA ASP A 293 13.40 4.28 11.30
C ASP A 293 12.22 3.39 11.72
N ALA A 294 12.42 2.07 11.74
CA ALA A 294 11.45 1.11 12.27
C ALA A 294 11.17 1.35 13.77
N LEU A 295 12.22 1.56 14.57
CA LEU A 295 12.11 1.89 16.00
C LEU A 295 11.42 3.23 16.24
N ALA A 296 11.78 4.28 15.47
CA ALA A 296 11.13 5.58 15.58
C ALA A 296 9.61 5.50 15.33
N LEU A 297 9.19 4.65 14.39
CA LEU A 297 7.77 4.42 14.10
C LEU A 297 7.04 3.70 15.25
N LEU A 298 7.72 2.77 15.95
CA LEU A 298 7.17 2.11 17.14
C LEU A 298 7.05 3.07 18.33
N ASP A 299 8.03 3.94 18.54
CA ASP A 299 8.01 4.91 19.64
C ASP A 299 6.94 5.99 19.44
N ALA A 300 6.73 6.46 18.21
CA ALA A 300 5.59 7.32 17.88
C ALA A 300 4.24 6.61 18.13
N GLY A 301 4.20 5.28 17.99
CA GLY A 301 3.03 4.45 18.24
C GLY A 301 2.75 4.11 19.69
N ARG A 302 3.77 4.09 20.57
CA ARG A 302 3.62 3.82 22.01
C ARG A 302 2.69 4.80 22.72
N GLN A 303 2.51 6.00 22.20
CA GLN A 303 1.56 6.98 22.75
C GLN A 303 0.09 6.66 22.43
N GLY A 304 -0.18 5.74 21.49
CA GLY A 304 -1.54 5.35 21.06
C GLY A 304 -1.80 3.85 21.06
N LEU A 305 -0.91 3.04 21.61
CA LEU A 305 -1.16 1.62 21.84
C LEU A 305 -2.22 1.49 22.95
N PRO A 306 -3.37 0.84 22.71
CA PRO A 306 -4.24 0.46 23.81
C PRO A 306 -3.45 -0.43 24.77
N PRO A 307 -3.65 -0.31 26.09
CA PRO A 307 -2.99 -1.20 27.05
C PRO A 307 -3.30 -2.63 26.65
N VAL A 308 -2.26 -3.38 26.29
CA VAL A 308 -2.38 -4.80 26.02
C VAL A 308 -2.22 -5.48 27.37
N LEU A 309 -3.36 -6.01 27.86
CA LEU A 309 -3.63 -6.60 29.19
C LEU A 309 -3.88 -5.59 30.32
#